data_AF-A0A1B8EGR5-F1
#
_entry.id   AF-A0A1B8EGR5-F1
#
_cell.length_a   1.000
_cell.length_b   1.000
_cell.length_c   1.000
_cell.angle_alpha   90.00
_cell.angle_beta   90.00
_cell.angle_gamma   90.00
#
_symmetry.space_group_name_H-M   'P 1'
#
loop_
_entity.id
_entity.type
_entity.pdbx_description
1 polymer ?
#
loop_
_entity_poly.entity_id
_entity_poly.type
_entity_poly.pdbx_seq_one_letter_code
_entity_poly.pdbx_strand_id
1 'polypeptide(L)' 'MAESSGARGPAQSKLPRLSVMDLSKPHTFIKPVKRINEGHDVPHFLTSRAYSDIGTFVMQLDTAMCPRKVEVD' A
#
# COMPACT_ATOMS: atom_id res chain seq x y z
N MET A 1 0.62 -9.82 44.09
CA MET A 1 1.37 -10.50 43.02
C MET A 1 0.45 -11.53 42.40
N ALA A 2 -0.13 -11.23 41.23
CA ALA A 2 -0.71 -12.19 40.30
C ALA A 2 -0.93 -11.42 39.00
N GLU A 3 0.00 -11.59 38.06
CA GLU A 3 0.00 -10.98 36.74
C GLU A 3 -1.13 -11.58 35.91
N SER A 4 -2.13 -10.77 35.56
CA SER A 4 -3.10 -11.12 34.52
C SER A 4 -2.44 -10.85 33.17
N SER A 5 -1.72 -11.85 32.67
CA SER A 5 -1.11 -11.83 31.34
C SER A 5 -2.20 -12.03 30.29
N GLY A 6 -2.79 -10.91 29.84
CA GLY A 6 -3.72 -10.89 28.72
C GLY A 6 -3.01 -11.29 27.44
N ALA A 7 -3.36 -12.46 26.91
CA ALA A 7 -2.92 -12.94 25.62
C ALA A 7 -3.28 -11.92 24.53
N ARG A 8 -2.30 -11.17 24.04
CA ARG A 8 -2.44 -10.44 22.77
C ARG A 8 -2.48 -11.48 21.67
N GLY A 9 -3.70 -11.86 21.25
CA GLY A 9 -3.89 -12.51 19.95
C GLY A 9 -3.23 -11.64 18.87
N PRO A 10 -2.69 -12.22 17.78
CA PRO A 10 -2.04 -11.43 16.76
C PRO A 10 -3.06 -10.43 16.21
N ALA A 11 -2.87 -9.15 16.53
CA ALA A 11 -3.55 -8.09 15.81
C ALA A 11 -3.09 -8.23 14.36
N GLN A 12 -3.92 -8.83 13.51
CA GLN A 12 -3.72 -8.82 12.07
C GLN A 12 -3.80 -7.36 11.64
N SER A 13 -2.66 -6.67 11.69
CA SER A 13 -2.51 -5.39 11.03
C SER A 13 -2.71 -5.66 9.55
N LYS A 14 -3.83 -5.16 9.00
CA LYS A 14 -4.06 -5.25 7.56
C LYS A 14 -2.92 -4.51 6.87
N LEU A 15 -2.14 -5.23 6.06
CA LEU A 15 -1.10 -4.61 5.25
C LEU A 15 -1.73 -3.50 4.37
N PRO A 16 -1.04 -2.37 4.15
CA PRO A 16 -1.48 -1.34 3.23
C PRO A 16 -1.74 -1.92 1.84
N ARG A 17 -2.85 -1.51 1.22
CA ARG A 17 -3.27 -1.98 -0.10
C ARG A 17 -3.88 -0.85 -0.90
N LEU A 18 -3.57 -0.79 -2.20
CA LEU A 18 -4.26 0.12 -3.10
C LEU A 18 -5.75 -0.23 -3.21
N SER A 19 -6.59 0.80 -3.21
CA SER A 19 -8.03 0.66 -3.45
C SER A 19 -8.30 0.48 -4.94
N VAL A 20 -9.26 -0.39 -5.27
CA VAL A 20 -9.76 -0.50 -6.64
C VAL A 20 -10.62 0.73 -6.94
N MET A 21 -10.40 1.32 -8.12
CA MET A 21 -11.15 2.48 -8.58
C MET A 21 -12.62 2.10 -8.84
N ASP A 22 -13.55 2.89 -8.30
CA ASP A 22 -14.99 2.71 -8.51
C ASP A 22 -15.41 3.25 -9.88
N LEU A 23 -15.59 2.37 -10.85
CA LEU A 23 -15.91 2.73 -12.24
C LEU A 23 -17.29 3.40 -12.41
N SER A 24 -18.16 3.36 -11.40
CA SER A 24 -19.47 4.03 -11.45
C SER A 24 -19.39 5.54 -11.22
N LYS A 25 -18.28 6.02 -10.67
CA LYS A 25 -18.05 7.43 -10.36
C LYS A 25 -17.31 8.14 -11.51
N PRO A 26 -17.56 9.44 -11.74
CA PRO A 26 -16.79 10.21 -12.72
C PRO A 26 -15.33 10.34 -12.26
N HIS A 27 -14.39 10.03 -13.16
CA HIS A 27 -12.95 10.18 -12.95
C HIS A 27 -12.36 11.09 -14.02
N THR A 28 -11.55 12.06 -13.60
CA THR A 28 -10.81 12.92 -14.52
C THR A 28 -9.41 12.37 -14.72
N PHE A 29 -9.17 11.77 -15.88
CA PHE A 29 -7.84 11.36 -16.30
C PHE A 29 -7.08 12.53 -16.90
N ILE A 30 -5.80 12.66 -16.54
CA ILE A 30 -4.91 13.69 -17.06
C ILE A 30 -3.75 13.04 -17.82
N LYS A 31 -3.25 13.73 -18.85
CA LYS A 31 -2.03 13.29 -19.54
C LYS A 31 -0.83 13.41 -18.58
N PRO A 32 -0.05 12.34 -18.36
CA PRO A 32 1.15 12.42 -17.53
C PRO A 32 2.17 13.41 -18.09
N VAL A 33 2.84 14.14 -17.21
CA VAL A 33 3.89 15.12 -17.55
C VAL A 33 5.09 14.94 -16.64
N LYS A 34 6.29 15.35 -17.10
CA LYS A 34 7.51 15.30 -16.30
C LYS A 34 7.39 16.28 -15.12
N ARG A 35 7.53 15.77 -13.89
CA ARG A 35 7.45 16.55 -12.64
C ARG A 35 8.77 16.63 -11.86
N ILE A 36 9.71 15.73 -12.14
CA ILE A 36 11.06 15.75 -11.58
C ILE A 36 11.99 16.18 -12.71
N ASN A 37 12.41 17.44 -12.69
CA ASN A 37 13.29 18.03 -13.68
C ASN A 37 14.71 18.16 -13.15
N GLU A 38 14.84 18.50 -11.87
CA GLU A 38 16.11 18.70 -11.17
C GLU A 38 16.11 18.01 -9.79
N GLY A 39 17.27 18.02 -9.12
CA GLY A 39 17.44 17.36 -7.83
C GLY A 39 16.52 17.89 -6.72
N HIS A 40 16.18 19.18 -6.74
CA HIS A 40 15.34 19.80 -5.72
C HIS A 40 13.85 19.40 -5.85
N ASP A 41 13.44 18.78 -6.96
CA ASP A 41 12.08 18.24 -7.14
C ASP A 41 11.87 16.90 -6.42
N VAL A 42 12.96 16.20 -6.11
CA VAL A 42 12.93 14.85 -5.53
C VAL A 42 12.22 14.80 -4.17
N PRO A 43 12.47 15.72 -3.21
CA PRO A 43 11.75 15.75 -1.94
C PRO A 43 10.22 15.86 -2.10
N HIS A 44 9.75 16.61 -3.10
CA HIS A 44 8.32 16.69 -3.41
C HIS A 44 7.80 15.34 -3.92
N PHE A 45 8.53 14.68 -4.82
CA PHE A 45 8.15 13.35 -5.28
C PHE A 45 8.05 12.34 -4.12
N LEU A 46 9.02 12.31 -3.21
CA LEU A 46 9.06 11.37 -2.08
C LEU A 46 7.90 11.53 -1.09
N THR A 47 7.27 12.71 -1.06
CA THR A 47 6.08 12.99 -0.23
C THR A 47 4.77 12.93 -1.03
N SER A 48 4.84 12.66 -2.33
CA SER A 48 3.68 12.62 -3.21
C SER A 48 2.90 11.32 -3.07
N ARG A 49 1.60 11.38 -3.41
CA ARG A 49 0.74 10.20 -3.53
C ARG A 49 1.27 9.19 -4.56
N ALA A 50 1.91 9.66 -5.64
CA ALA A 50 2.46 8.76 -6.66
C ALA A 50 3.54 7.84 -6.07
N TYR A 51 4.45 8.39 -5.26
CA TYR A 51 5.50 7.61 -4.60
C TYR A 51 4.91 6.61 -3.58
N SER A 52 3.95 7.04 -2.75
CA SER A 52 3.30 6.14 -1.79
C SER A 52 2.53 5.01 -2.47
N ASP A 53 1.83 5.32 -3.58
CA ASP A 53 1.03 4.33 -4.30
C ASP A 53 1.93 3.30 -5.01
N ILE A 54 3.05 3.74 -5.62
CA ILE A 54 4.07 2.85 -6.20
C ILE A 54 4.66 1.93 -5.13
N GLY A 55 5.11 2.47 -3.99
CA GLY A 55 5.69 1.67 -2.91
C GLY A 55 4.70 0.64 -2.36
N THR A 56 3.44 1.04 -2.18
CA THR A 56 2.37 0.13 -1.75
C THR A 56 2.17 -0.99 -2.77
N PHE A 57 2.08 -0.66 -4.06
CA PHE A 57 1.90 -1.66 -5.11
C PHE A 57 3.04 -2.69 -5.14
N VAL A 58 4.30 -2.25 -5.03
CA VAL A 58 5.46 -3.14 -4.99
C VAL A 58 5.37 -4.10 -3.79
N MET A 59 5.05 -3.60 -2.60
CA MET A 59 4.90 -4.45 -1.40
C MET A 59 3.72 -5.42 -1.52
N GLN A 60 2.62 -5.00 -2.16
CA GLN A 60 1.49 -5.89 -2.44
C GLN A 60 1.88 -7.03 -3.38
N LEU A 61 2.67 -6.74 -4.41
CA LEU A 61 3.16 -7.75 -5.36
C LEU A 61 4.11 -8.73 -4.68
N ASP A 62 5.08 -8.22 -3.92
CA ASP A 62 6.02 -9.04 -3.16
C ASP A 62 5.29 -10.02 -2.23
N THR A 63 4.32 -9.50 -1.47
CA THR A 63 3.47 -10.32 -0.59
C THR A 63 2.65 -11.35 -1.38
N ALA A 64 2.18 -11.01 -2.58
CA ALA A 64 1.37 -11.91 -3.40
C ALA A 64 2.16 -13.12 -3.93
N MET A 65 3.48 -13.01 -4.02
CA MET A 65 4.38 -14.09 -4.44
C MET A 65 4.68 -15.09 -3.33
N CYS A 66 4.44 -14.75 -2.07
CA CYS A 66 4.62 -15.68 -0.95
C CYS A 66 3.66 -16.87 -1.09
N PRO A 67 4.15 -18.12 -1.03
CA PRO A 67 3.30 -19.31 -1.03
C PRO A 67 2.28 -19.23 0.12
N ARG A 68 1.00 -19.45 -0.20
CA ARG A 68 -0.09 -19.48 0.79
C ARG A 68 -0.64 -20.89 0.87
N LYS A 69 -0.83 -21.39 2.09
CA LYS A 69 -1.62 -22.61 2.31
C LYS A 69 -3.05 -22.29 1.85
N VAL A 70 -3.50 -22.98 0.82
CA VAL A 70 -4.92 -22.99 0.48
C VAL A 70 -5.52 -24.05 1.40
N GLU A 71 -6.27 -23.63 2.42
CA GLU A 71 -7.11 -24.59 3.14
C GLU A 71 -8.15 -25.08 2.13
N VAL A 72 -8.09 -26.37 1.81
CA VAL A 72 -9.08 -27.05 0.98
C VAL A 72 -10.10 -27.61 1.98
N ASP A 73 -11.31 -27.03 1.98
CA ASP A 73 -12.50 -27.62 2.60
C ASP A 73 -12.91 -28.91 1.88
#